data_AF-A0A526YZ06-F1
#
_entry.id   AF-A0A526YZ06-F1
#
_cell.length_a   1.000
_cell.length_b   1.000
_cell.length_c   1.000
_cell.angle_alpha   90.00
_cell.angle_beta   90.00
_cell.angle_gamma   90.00
#
_symmetry.space_group_name_H-M   'P 1'
#
loop_
_entity.id
_entity.type
_entity.pdbx_description
1 polymer ?
#
loop_
_entity_poly.entity_id
_entity_poly.type
_entity_poly.pdbx_seq_one_letter_code
_entity_poly.pdbx_strand_id
1 'polypeptide(L)'
;SYEWAAHYDRFDIGKEPNEPNRFGWVVEVDVNDPTSVPRKRTAMGRFKHEGAESIVAKDGRVVFYQGDDERFDYVYKFVTAGKFNAEDRAANMDLLDDGTLYVAKFAEDGTLDWLPLVHGQGPLTAENGFASQADVLIGTRLAADLLGATKMDRPEDIQPNPTTGKVYVMLTNNSKRKAEQVDAANPRAENAFGHIVEIVEDGGDFTATKGKWEIMLKCGDPSVAEVGATFSTATTANGWFGMPDNCAIDAAGRLWVSTDGQGPKATGRTDGLWAVDTEGEARATSKLFFRVPIGAELCGPLFTPDDQTAFVAVQHPADGGEDWEAFGRPSYYEDPSTRWPDFKPDMPVRPSVVAITKQGGGKIAV
;
A
#
# COMPACT_ATOMS: atom_id res chain seq x y z
N SER A 1 -6.94 6.97 -21.71
CA SER A 1 -8.04 7.80 -21.17
C SER A 1 -9.33 7.05 -21.41
N TYR A 2 -10.22 6.97 -20.43
CA TYR A 2 -11.49 6.23 -20.54
C TYR A 2 -12.57 6.98 -21.35
N GLU A 3 -12.24 8.14 -21.94
CA GLU A 3 -13.13 8.99 -22.76
C GLU A 3 -14.48 9.37 -22.11
N TRP A 4 -14.61 9.23 -20.79
CA TRP A 4 -15.87 9.50 -20.07
C TRP A 4 -16.33 10.96 -20.20
N ALA A 5 -15.42 11.92 -20.34
CA ALA A 5 -15.72 13.33 -20.54
C ALA A 5 -16.51 13.60 -21.85
N ALA A 6 -16.40 12.72 -22.84
CA ALA A 6 -17.18 12.82 -24.08
C ALA A 6 -18.67 12.47 -23.88
N HIS A 7 -19.01 11.82 -22.76
CA HIS A 7 -20.33 11.28 -22.49
C HIS A 7 -20.98 11.87 -21.23
N TYR A 8 -20.16 12.32 -20.26
CA TYR A 8 -20.63 12.80 -18.97
C TYR A 8 -19.87 14.05 -18.54
N ASP A 9 -20.60 15.16 -18.43
CA ASP A 9 -20.06 16.49 -18.10
C ASP A 9 -19.25 16.52 -16.79
N ARG A 10 -19.60 15.69 -15.80
CA ARG A 10 -18.84 15.57 -14.54
C ARG A 10 -17.36 15.18 -14.72
N PHE A 11 -16.98 14.56 -15.84
CA PHE A 11 -15.58 14.23 -16.11
C PHE A 11 -14.91 15.23 -17.06
N ASP A 12 -15.64 16.23 -17.56
CA ASP A 12 -15.11 17.34 -18.34
C ASP A 12 -14.67 18.48 -17.41
N ILE A 13 -13.36 18.62 -17.21
CA ILE A 13 -12.77 19.67 -16.35
C ILE A 13 -13.10 21.08 -16.86
N GLY A 14 -13.36 21.25 -18.16
CA GLY A 14 -13.79 22.53 -18.73
C GLY A 14 -15.20 22.95 -18.30
N LYS A 15 -16.04 21.99 -17.89
CA LYS A 15 -17.41 22.22 -17.40
C LYS A 15 -17.52 22.14 -15.89
N GLU A 16 -16.89 21.14 -15.28
CA GLU A 16 -16.97 20.84 -13.85
C GLU A 16 -15.57 20.87 -13.19
N PRO A 17 -14.92 22.05 -13.13
CA PRO A 17 -13.50 22.17 -12.74
C PRO A 17 -13.21 21.75 -11.30
N ASN A 18 -14.23 21.76 -10.42
CA ASN A 18 -14.09 21.36 -9.01
C ASN A 18 -14.42 19.89 -8.77
N GLU A 19 -14.96 19.16 -9.76
CA GLU A 19 -15.32 17.75 -9.58
C GLU A 19 -14.10 16.87 -9.23
N PRO A 20 -12.90 17.07 -9.80
CA PRO A 20 -11.71 16.36 -9.34
C PRO A 20 -11.37 16.53 -7.86
N ASN A 21 -11.71 17.68 -7.25
CA ASN A 21 -11.49 17.93 -5.82
C ASN A 21 -12.42 17.10 -4.93
N ARG A 22 -13.49 16.51 -5.50
CA ARG A 22 -14.39 15.60 -4.79
C ARG A 22 -13.92 14.14 -4.81
N PHE A 23 -12.78 13.80 -5.44
CA PHE A 23 -12.21 12.44 -5.47
C PHE A 23 -10.78 12.42 -4.92
N GLY A 24 -10.25 11.22 -4.66
CA GLY A 24 -8.96 11.02 -3.99
C GLY A 24 -9.06 11.10 -2.47
N TRP A 25 -10.14 10.58 -1.89
CA TRP A 25 -10.41 10.61 -0.45
C TRP A 25 -10.63 9.19 0.06
N VAL A 26 -10.19 8.92 1.29
CA VAL A 26 -10.66 7.75 2.05
C VAL A 26 -12.19 7.84 2.21
N VAL A 27 -12.89 6.74 1.95
CA VAL A 27 -14.34 6.64 2.08
C VAL A 27 -14.69 5.59 3.10
N GLU A 28 -15.35 5.98 4.18
CA GLU A 28 -15.84 5.06 5.19
C GLU A 28 -17.21 4.50 4.78
N VAL A 29 -17.35 3.18 4.85
CA VAL A 29 -18.56 2.42 4.51
C VAL A 29 -18.99 1.62 5.73
N ASP A 30 -20.25 1.76 6.15
CA ASP A 30 -20.82 0.93 7.22
C ASP A 30 -21.40 -0.35 6.64
N VAL A 31 -20.64 -1.44 6.74
CA VAL A 31 -21.04 -2.77 6.25
C VAL A 31 -22.16 -3.43 7.09
N ASN A 32 -22.48 -2.89 8.27
CA ASN A 32 -23.57 -3.40 9.11
C ASN A 32 -24.90 -2.70 8.87
N ASP A 33 -24.90 -1.57 8.16
CA ASP A 33 -26.09 -0.83 7.77
C ASP A 33 -26.12 -0.63 6.25
N PRO A 34 -26.90 -1.44 5.50
CA PRO A 34 -26.99 -1.34 4.05
C PRO A 34 -27.69 -0.05 3.56
N THR A 35 -28.28 0.74 4.47
CA THR A 35 -28.89 2.03 4.17
C THR A 35 -27.99 3.22 4.51
N SER A 36 -26.83 2.95 5.12
CA SER A 36 -25.85 3.99 5.42
C SER A 36 -25.35 4.66 4.15
N VAL A 37 -25.08 5.96 4.26
CA VAL A 37 -24.44 6.72 3.18
C VAL A 37 -22.94 6.76 3.46
N PRO A 38 -22.09 6.21 2.58
CA PRO A 38 -20.65 6.28 2.73
C PRO A 38 -20.15 7.72 2.84
N ARG A 39 -19.12 7.94 3.67
CA ARG A 39 -18.61 9.29 3.99
C ARG A 39 -17.17 9.44 3.54
N LYS A 40 -16.89 10.49 2.78
CA LYS A 40 -15.52 10.90 2.44
C LYS A 40 -14.90 11.57 3.66
N ARG A 41 -13.82 11.00 4.22
CA ARG A 41 -13.16 11.48 5.43
C ARG A 41 -12.06 12.47 5.07
N THR A 42 -12.44 13.73 4.90
CA THR A 42 -11.55 14.76 4.35
C THR A 42 -10.37 15.10 5.27
N ALA A 43 -10.48 14.86 6.58
CA ALA A 43 -9.40 15.08 7.53
C ALA A 43 -8.15 14.22 7.23
N MET A 44 -8.33 13.12 6.49
CA MET A 44 -7.26 12.21 6.06
C MET A 44 -6.56 12.64 4.77
N GLY A 45 -6.89 13.83 4.23
CA GLY A 45 -6.20 14.44 3.09
C GLY A 45 -6.62 13.88 1.72
N ARG A 46 -6.32 14.64 0.67
CA ARG A 46 -6.64 14.30 -0.73
C ARG A 46 -5.40 13.97 -1.53
N PHE A 47 -5.32 12.73 -2.00
CA PHE A 47 -4.25 12.21 -2.84
C PHE A 47 -4.65 10.84 -3.43
N LYS A 48 -3.72 10.09 -4.02
CA LYS A 48 -3.97 8.76 -4.57
C LYS A 48 -3.75 7.72 -3.46
N HIS A 49 -4.70 7.64 -2.54
CA HIS A 49 -4.66 6.66 -1.46
C HIS A 49 -4.62 5.26 -2.04
N GLU A 50 -3.60 4.49 -1.68
CA GLU A 50 -3.55 3.05 -1.93
C GLU A 50 -4.39 2.31 -0.89
N GLY A 51 -3.99 2.45 0.38
CA GLY A 51 -4.68 1.91 1.55
C GLY A 51 -4.80 2.91 2.70
N ALA A 52 -5.50 2.50 3.75
CA ALA A 52 -5.64 3.26 5.00
C ALA A 52 -5.72 2.29 6.18
N GLU A 53 -4.63 1.58 6.42
CA GLU A 53 -4.53 0.59 7.48
C GLU A 53 -4.39 1.26 8.85
N SER A 54 -5.04 0.66 9.85
CA SER A 54 -5.26 1.31 11.13
C SER A 54 -4.76 0.51 12.32
N ILE A 55 -4.44 1.23 13.40
CA ILE A 55 -4.11 0.64 14.70
C ILE A 55 -4.62 1.53 15.83
N VAL A 56 -5.13 0.91 16.89
CA VAL A 56 -5.47 1.62 18.13
C VAL A 56 -4.20 1.76 18.96
N ALA A 57 -3.77 3.01 19.18
CA ALA A 57 -2.59 3.30 19.97
C ALA A 57 -2.82 3.05 21.48
N LYS A 58 -1.73 3.01 22.25
CA LYS A 58 -1.76 2.73 23.70
C LYS A 58 -2.65 3.70 24.49
N ASP A 59 -2.80 4.93 24.02
CA ASP A 59 -3.63 5.94 24.67
C ASP A 59 -5.12 5.90 24.24
N GLY A 60 -5.48 5.01 23.32
CA GLY A 60 -6.82 4.78 22.81
C GLY A 60 -7.17 5.57 21.54
N ARG A 61 -6.32 6.47 21.06
CA ARG A 61 -6.53 7.12 19.75
C ARG A 61 -6.30 6.12 18.61
N VAL A 62 -6.92 6.36 17.46
CA VAL A 62 -6.73 5.53 16.27
C VAL A 62 -5.73 6.23 15.35
N VAL A 63 -4.80 5.45 14.82
CA VAL A 63 -3.78 5.89 13.88
C VAL A 63 -4.02 5.18 12.57
N PHE A 64 -3.98 5.92 11.47
CA PHE A 64 -4.04 5.41 10.11
C PHE A 64 -2.75 5.73 9.39
N TYR A 65 -2.18 4.74 8.69
CA TYR A 65 -1.04 4.93 7.80
C TYR A 65 -1.51 4.82 6.35
N GLN A 66 -1.02 5.71 5.49
CA GLN A 66 -1.54 5.89 4.13
C GLN A 66 -0.39 6.12 3.15
N GLY A 67 -0.34 5.33 2.09
CA GLY A 67 0.53 5.54 0.93
C GLY A 67 -0.15 6.42 -0.11
N ASP A 68 0.63 7.27 -0.76
CA ASP A 68 0.21 8.01 -1.95
C ASP A 68 0.91 7.43 -3.17
N ASP A 69 0.23 6.51 -3.88
CA ASP A 69 0.82 5.79 -5.00
C ASP A 69 0.99 6.69 -6.22
N GLU A 70 2.11 7.38 -6.22
CA GLU A 70 2.73 7.95 -7.39
C GLU A 70 4.24 8.09 -7.15
N ARG A 71 5.00 8.03 -8.25
CA ARG A 71 6.45 8.24 -8.17
C ARG A 71 6.72 9.61 -7.58
N PHE A 72 7.56 9.66 -6.55
CA PHE A 72 8.00 10.86 -5.86
C PHE A 72 6.94 11.54 -4.97
N ASP A 73 5.80 10.89 -4.71
CA ASP A 73 4.85 11.31 -3.68
C ASP A 73 5.19 10.63 -2.33
N TYR A 74 4.26 10.59 -1.37
CA TYR A 74 4.61 10.58 0.05
C TYR A 74 3.94 9.49 0.88
N VAL A 75 4.48 9.30 2.09
CA VAL A 75 3.89 8.48 3.15
C VAL A 75 3.23 9.40 4.18
N TYR A 76 1.98 9.09 4.53
CA TYR A 76 1.16 9.87 5.45
C TYR A 76 0.75 9.08 6.69
N LYS A 77 0.45 9.81 7.76
CA LYS A 77 -0.12 9.29 9.01
C LYS A 77 -1.23 10.20 9.50
N PHE A 78 -2.41 9.67 9.78
CA PHE A 78 -3.50 10.39 10.43
C PHE A 78 -3.70 9.88 11.85
N VAL A 79 -3.78 10.78 12.83
CA VAL A 79 -4.05 10.45 14.23
C VAL A 79 -5.33 11.15 14.67
N THR A 80 -6.32 10.39 15.14
CA THR A 80 -7.60 10.93 15.61
C THR A 80 -7.41 11.83 16.82
N ALA A 81 -8.24 12.86 16.99
CA ALA A 81 -8.27 13.67 18.21
C ALA A 81 -8.95 12.90 19.36
N GLY A 82 -10.04 12.19 19.05
CA GLY A 82 -10.78 11.35 19.98
C GLY A 82 -10.20 9.95 20.14
N LYS A 83 -10.76 9.19 21.07
CA LYS A 83 -10.39 7.80 21.36
C LYS A 83 -11.44 6.84 20.84
N PHE A 84 -10.99 5.66 20.40
CA PHE A 84 -11.87 4.55 20.08
C PHE A 84 -12.55 4.01 21.35
N ASN A 85 -13.86 3.76 21.25
CA ASN A 85 -14.65 3.11 22.28
C ASN A 85 -15.15 1.74 21.78
N ALA A 86 -14.57 0.66 22.31
CA ALA A 86 -14.94 -0.70 21.92
C ALA A 86 -16.37 -1.09 22.35
N GLU A 87 -16.91 -0.43 23.38
CA GLU A 87 -18.23 -0.73 23.96
C GLU A 87 -19.35 0.16 23.38
N ASP A 88 -19.00 1.22 22.66
CA ASP A 88 -19.96 2.14 22.06
C ASP A 88 -19.58 2.46 20.61
N ARG A 89 -20.16 1.68 19.71
CA ARG A 89 -19.99 1.87 18.26
C ARG A 89 -20.43 3.27 17.80
N ALA A 90 -21.53 3.79 18.34
CA ALA A 90 -22.08 5.07 17.89
C ALA A 90 -21.12 6.23 18.22
N ALA A 91 -20.39 6.13 19.34
CA ALA A 91 -19.38 7.11 19.73
C ALA A 91 -18.19 7.19 18.74
N ASN A 92 -17.99 6.19 17.89
CA ASN A 92 -16.87 6.15 16.94
C ASN A 92 -17.22 6.70 15.54
N MET A 93 -18.50 6.92 15.24
CA MET A 93 -18.97 7.17 13.86
C MET A 93 -18.43 8.47 13.22
N ASP A 94 -17.96 9.41 14.03
CA ASP A 94 -17.38 10.68 13.54
C ASP A 94 -15.90 10.83 13.92
N LEU A 95 -15.26 9.74 14.40
CA LEU A 95 -13.89 9.77 14.92
C LEU A 95 -12.85 10.21 13.86
N LEU A 96 -13.15 9.95 12.58
CA LEU A 96 -12.27 10.26 11.44
C LEU A 96 -12.46 11.69 10.90
N ASP A 97 -13.36 12.48 11.48
CA ASP A 97 -13.57 13.89 11.08
C ASP A 97 -12.67 14.87 11.84
N ASP A 98 -12.06 14.43 12.95
CA ASP A 98 -11.19 15.27 13.80
C ASP A 98 -9.90 14.55 14.18
N GLY A 99 -8.77 15.19 13.91
CA GLY A 99 -7.44 14.64 14.09
C GLY A 99 -6.37 15.48 13.42
N THR A 100 -5.16 14.93 13.32
CA THR A 100 -4.04 15.58 12.64
C THR A 100 -3.47 14.64 11.59
N LEU A 101 -3.40 15.13 10.35
CA LEU A 101 -2.68 14.49 9.26
C LEU A 101 -1.22 14.93 9.29
N TYR A 102 -0.33 13.98 9.11
CA TYR A 102 1.11 14.18 9.05
C TYR A 102 1.66 13.59 7.76
N VAL A 103 2.79 14.13 7.30
CA VAL A 103 3.58 13.56 6.20
C VAL A 103 4.99 13.20 6.69
N ALA A 104 5.53 12.09 6.21
CA ALA A 104 6.82 11.58 6.65
C ALA A 104 8.01 12.36 6.05
N LYS A 105 9.03 12.55 6.88
CA LYS A 105 10.37 12.93 6.46
C LYS A 105 11.37 11.90 7.00
N PHE A 106 11.98 11.18 6.08
CA PHE A 106 13.01 10.18 6.33
C PHE A 106 14.39 10.83 6.22
N ALA A 107 15.11 10.99 7.34
CA ALA A 107 16.45 11.58 7.38
C ALA A 107 17.54 10.53 7.13
N GLU A 108 18.67 10.94 6.56
CA GLU A 108 19.80 10.05 6.20
C GLU A 108 20.38 9.24 7.36
N ASP A 109 20.24 9.71 8.60
CA ASP A 109 20.72 9.03 9.81
C ASP A 109 19.74 8.00 10.39
N GLY A 110 18.67 7.69 9.65
CA GLY A 110 17.61 6.78 10.08
C GLY A 110 16.59 7.42 11.03
N THR A 111 16.60 8.74 11.23
CA THR A 111 15.56 9.45 11.98
C THR A 111 14.33 9.69 11.13
N LEU A 112 13.15 9.48 11.71
CA LEU A 112 11.86 9.79 11.12
C LEU A 112 11.22 10.98 11.85
N ASP A 113 10.75 11.96 11.10
CA ASP A 113 9.88 13.03 11.59
C ASP A 113 8.52 12.97 10.86
N TRP A 114 7.43 13.08 11.62
CA TRP A 114 6.08 13.28 11.09
C TRP A 114 5.74 14.76 11.12
N LEU A 115 5.64 15.37 9.94
CA LEU A 115 5.42 16.81 9.78
C LEU A 115 3.91 17.12 9.73
N PRO A 116 3.37 17.95 10.64
CA PRO A 116 1.93 18.19 10.70
C PRO A 116 1.44 19.06 9.54
N LEU A 117 0.37 18.61 8.87
CA LEU A 117 -0.30 19.35 7.79
C LEU A 117 -1.39 20.25 8.36
N VAL A 118 -0.98 21.29 9.06
CA VAL A 118 -1.88 22.22 9.77
C VAL A 118 -1.72 23.65 9.24
N HIS A 119 -2.83 24.23 8.78
CA HIS A 119 -2.89 25.61 8.32
C HIS A 119 -2.47 26.59 9.44
N GLY A 120 -1.69 27.61 9.07
CA GLY A 120 -1.10 28.58 9.99
C GLY A 120 0.22 28.12 10.63
N GLN A 121 0.67 26.89 10.35
CA GLN A 121 1.96 26.38 10.83
C GLN A 121 2.99 26.31 9.71
N GLY A 122 4.23 26.73 10.02
CA GLY A 122 5.34 26.69 9.07
C GLY A 122 4.98 27.40 7.76
N PRO A 123 5.17 26.76 6.58
CA PRO A 123 4.86 27.35 5.29
C PRO A 123 3.36 27.22 4.90
N LEU A 124 2.51 26.60 5.71
CA LEU A 124 1.12 26.31 5.33
C LEU A 124 0.19 27.48 5.64
N THR A 125 0.38 28.60 4.95
CA THR A 125 -0.32 29.86 5.22
C THR A 125 -0.97 30.44 3.96
N ALA A 126 -1.77 31.49 4.14
CA ALA A 126 -2.40 32.22 3.05
C ALA A 126 -1.37 32.83 2.09
N GLU A 127 -0.18 33.24 2.58
CA GLU A 127 0.88 33.75 1.70
C GLU A 127 1.39 32.70 0.71
N ASN A 128 1.30 31.41 1.08
CA ASN A 128 1.72 30.28 0.25
C ASN A 128 0.53 29.56 -0.42
N GLY A 129 -0.63 30.20 -0.50
CA GLY A 129 -1.78 29.72 -1.27
C GLY A 129 -2.77 28.83 -0.50
N PHE A 130 -2.65 28.71 0.82
CA PHE A 130 -3.64 28.01 1.65
C PHE A 130 -4.43 29.02 2.48
N ALA A 131 -5.68 29.32 2.12
CA ALA A 131 -6.50 30.25 2.88
C ALA A 131 -7.10 29.61 4.15
N SER A 132 -7.10 28.28 4.21
CA SER A 132 -7.73 27.50 5.28
C SER A 132 -7.15 26.08 5.39
N GLN A 133 -7.54 25.35 6.45
CA GLN A 133 -7.25 23.92 6.57
C GLN A 133 -7.87 23.09 5.43
N ALA A 134 -9.00 23.52 4.86
CA ALA A 134 -9.61 22.83 3.73
C ALA A 134 -8.71 22.88 2.49
N ASP A 135 -8.02 24.00 2.25
CA ASP A 135 -7.07 24.11 1.13
C ASP A 135 -5.87 23.19 1.34
N VAL A 136 -5.38 23.06 2.58
CA VAL A 136 -4.30 22.11 2.93
C VAL A 136 -4.74 20.66 2.65
N LEU A 137 -5.97 20.30 3.00
CA LEU A 137 -6.49 18.95 2.81
C LEU A 137 -6.88 18.64 1.35
N ILE A 138 -7.28 19.64 0.56
CA ILE A 138 -7.53 19.46 -0.89
C ILE A 138 -6.20 19.43 -1.68
N GLY A 139 -5.26 20.29 -1.28
CA GLY A 139 -3.92 20.44 -1.84
C GLY A 139 -2.83 19.74 -1.03
N THR A 140 -3.12 18.55 -0.48
CA THR A 140 -2.25 17.85 0.48
C THR A 140 -0.84 17.60 -0.05
N ARG A 141 -0.69 17.22 -1.32
CA ARG A 141 0.63 17.06 -1.96
C ARG A 141 1.42 18.38 -2.03
N LEU A 142 0.76 19.49 -2.38
CA LEU A 142 1.41 20.81 -2.41
C LEU A 142 1.87 21.26 -1.01
N ALA A 143 1.06 20.96 0.00
CA ALA A 143 1.42 21.21 1.40
C ALA A 143 2.62 20.35 1.84
N ALA A 144 2.63 19.06 1.47
CA ALA A 144 3.74 18.14 1.75
C ALA A 144 5.05 18.57 1.08
N ASP A 145 5.00 19.02 -0.18
CA ASP A 145 6.14 19.61 -0.90
C ASP A 145 6.73 20.79 -0.12
N LEU A 146 5.88 21.72 0.34
CA LEU A 146 6.33 22.91 1.08
C LEU A 146 6.90 22.57 2.46
N LEU A 147 6.41 21.51 3.11
CA LEU A 147 6.96 21.00 4.36
C LEU A 147 8.31 20.29 4.17
N GLY A 148 8.70 19.96 2.94
CA GLY A 148 9.93 19.24 2.65
C GLY A 148 9.85 17.77 3.06
N ALA A 149 8.69 17.14 2.85
CA ALA A 149 8.51 15.70 2.97
C ALA A 149 9.42 14.93 2.00
N THR A 150 9.77 13.70 2.36
CA THR A 150 10.65 12.87 1.51
C THR A 150 9.85 12.28 0.34
N LYS A 151 10.35 12.47 -0.89
CA LYS A 151 9.75 11.93 -2.10
C LYS A 151 10.09 10.46 -2.27
N MET A 152 9.07 9.59 -2.29
CA MET A 152 9.22 8.15 -2.16
C MET A 152 9.03 7.40 -3.49
N ASP A 153 9.51 6.16 -3.55
CA ASP A 153 9.33 5.25 -4.68
C ASP A 153 7.99 4.52 -4.65
N ARG A 154 6.91 5.23 -5.01
CA ARG A 154 5.52 4.71 -5.06
C ARG A 154 5.09 3.98 -3.76
N PRO A 155 4.77 4.74 -2.70
CA PRO A 155 4.15 4.19 -1.50
C PRO A 155 2.82 3.51 -1.84
N GLU A 156 2.80 2.19 -1.72
CA GLU A 156 1.59 1.37 -1.81
C GLU A 156 1.01 1.15 -0.39
N ASP A 157 0.69 -0.09 -0.01
CA ASP A 157 0.19 -0.39 1.33
C ASP A 157 1.21 -0.10 2.44
N ILE A 158 0.67 0.27 3.60
CA ILE A 158 1.43 0.50 4.81
C ILE A 158 0.78 -0.24 5.97
N GLN A 159 1.44 -1.27 6.51
CA GLN A 159 0.84 -2.13 7.53
C GLN A 159 1.50 -1.95 8.91
N PRO A 160 0.77 -1.45 9.91
CA PRO A 160 1.23 -1.50 11.29
C PRO A 160 1.13 -2.94 11.83
N ASN A 161 2.17 -3.37 12.54
CA ASN A 161 2.24 -4.67 13.18
C ASN A 161 2.04 -4.51 14.70
N PRO A 162 0.86 -4.91 15.24
CA PRO A 162 0.56 -4.75 16.66
C PRO A 162 1.41 -5.65 17.56
N THR A 163 1.99 -6.72 17.02
CA THR A 163 2.83 -7.67 17.77
C THR A 163 4.25 -7.12 17.98
N THR A 164 4.83 -6.53 16.95
CA THR A 164 6.22 -6.01 17.00
C THR A 164 6.29 -4.52 17.33
N GLY A 165 5.19 -3.77 17.16
CA GLY A 165 5.15 -2.31 17.33
C GLY A 165 5.77 -1.55 16.14
N LYS A 166 6.01 -2.23 15.02
CA LYS A 166 6.66 -1.69 13.82
C LYS A 166 5.63 -1.40 12.73
N VAL A 167 5.99 -0.59 11.75
CA VAL A 167 5.16 -0.29 10.57
C VAL A 167 5.96 -0.58 9.31
N TYR A 168 5.36 -1.25 8.34
CA TYR A 168 6.01 -1.62 7.09
C TYR A 168 5.39 -0.85 5.93
N VAL A 169 6.21 -0.17 5.14
CA VAL A 169 5.79 0.60 3.96
C VAL A 169 6.26 -0.14 2.71
N MET A 170 5.33 -0.53 1.85
CA MET A 170 5.63 -1.11 0.55
C MET A 170 5.97 0.01 -0.44
N LEU A 171 7.13 -0.09 -1.10
CA LEU A 171 7.58 0.86 -2.11
C LEU A 171 7.81 0.10 -3.42
N THR A 172 6.78 0.06 -4.27
CA THR A 172 6.72 -0.93 -5.38
C THR A 172 7.81 -0.73 -6.42
N ASN A 173 8.04 0.49 -6.91
CA ASN A 173 9.10 0.82 -7.88
C ASN A 173 9.17 2.32 -8.18
N ASN A 174 10.28 2.75 -8.77
CA ASN A 174 10.40 4.06 -9.41
C ASN A 174 11.48 4.05 -10.51
N SER A 175 11.10 3.57 -11.70
CA SER A 175 11.98 3.59 -12.88
C SER A 175 12.34 5.00 -13.38
N LYS A 176 11.74 6.07 -12.83
CA LYS A 176 12.06 7.46 -13.18
C LYS A 176 13.06 8.11 -12.21
N ARG A 177 13.43 7.46 -11.09
CA ARG A 177 14.44 8.00 -10.17
C ARG A 177 15.79 8.02 -10.85
N LYS A 178 16.39 9.21 -10.96
CA LYS A 178 17.72 9.36 -11.52
C LYS A 178 18.80 9.17 -10.46
N ALA A 179 20.03 8.94 -10.89
CA ALA A 179 21.18 8.74 -10.00
C ALA A 179 21.38 9.92 -9.03
N GLU A 180 21.17 11.15 -9.48
CA GLU A 180 21.28 12.35 -8.65
C GLU A 180 20.11 12.55 -7.67
N GLN A 181 19.03 11.78 -7.81
CA GLN A 181 17.86 11.80 -6.94
C GLN A 181 17.86 10.65 -5.93
N VAL A 182 18.88 9.78 -5.94
CA VAL A 182 19.02 8.71 -4.95
C VAL A 182 19.30 9.32 -3.59
N ASP A 183 18.61 8.78 -2.58
CA ASP A 183 18.77 9.16 -1.18
C ASP A 183 18.77 7.90 -0.31
N ALA A 184 18.95 8.05 1.00
CA ALA A 184 19.00 6.92 1.93
C ALA A 184 17.71 6.09 1.92
N ALA A 185 16.55 6.74 1.79
CA ALA A 185 15.24 6.09 1.82
C ALA A 185 14.87 5.47 0.48
N ASN A 186 15.50 5.89 -0.63
CA ASN A 186 15.24 5.42 -1.99
C ASN A 186 16.59 5.18 -2.70
N PRO A 187 17.27 4.05 -2.41
CA PRO A 187 18.71 3.91 -2.62
C PRO A 187 19.10 3.47 -4.05
N ARG A 188 18.15 3.36 -4.97
CA ARG A 188 18.41 2.87 -6.34
C ARG A 188 17.88 3.85 -7.39
N ALA A 189 18.74 4.19 -8.34
CA ALA A 189 18.31 4.81 -9.59
C ALA A 189 17.55 3.77 -10.44
N GLU A 190 16.62 4.24 -11.26
CA GLU A 190 15.80 3.42 -12.15
C GLU A 190 15.23 2.19 -11.43
N ASN A 191 14.78 2.39 -10.18
CA ASN A 191 14.41 1.33 -9.26
C ASN A 191 13.26 0.49 -9.83
N ALA A 192 13.59 -0.65 -10.45
CA ALA A 192 12.61 -1.51 -11.10
C ALA A 192 11.94 -2.50 -10.14
N PHE A 193 12.55 -2.77 -8.97
CA PHE A 193 12.17 -3.91 -8.12
C PHE A 193 11.55 -3.53 -6.78
N GLY A 194 11.61 -2.27 -6.36
CA GLY A 194 11.02 -1.85 -5.11
C GLY A 194 11.72 -2.35 -3.84
N HIS A 195 11.21 -1.92 -2.70
CA HIS A 195 11.77 -2.22 -1.39
C HIS A 195 10.73 -2.01 -0.29
N ILE A 196 11.07 -2.43 0.92
CA ILE A 196 10.22 -2.29 2.11
C ILE A 196 10.98 -1.46 3.13
N VAL A 197 10.36 -0.36 3.56
CA VAL A 197 10.82 0.45 4.69
C VAL A 197 10.13 -0.03 5.96
N GLU A 198 10.88 -0.13 7.05
CA GLU A 198 10.38 -0.38 8.40
C GLU A 198 10.50 0.90 9.23
N ILE A 199 9.43 1.23 9.96
CA ILE A 199 9.35 2.35 10.87
C ILE A 199 9.15 1.83 12.30
N VAL A 200 9.88 2.43 13.24
CA VAL A 200 9.73 2.24 14.68
C VAL A 200 9.46 3.61 15.31
N GLU A 201 8.23 3.81 15.76
CA GLU A 201 7.82 5.06 16.41
C GLU A 201 8.45 5.19 17.81
N ASP A 202 8.80 6.40 18.22
CA ASP A 202 9.43 6.63 19.53
C ASP A 202 8.57 6.07 20.68
N GLY A 203 9.21 5.33 21.59
CA GLY A 203 8.51 4.67 22.70
C GLY A 203 7.55 3.54 22.29
N GLY A 204 7.56 3.12 21.02
CA GLY A 204 6.58 2.19 20.46
C GLY A 204 5.15 2.72 20.60
N ASP A 205 4.97 4.04 20.46
CA ASP A 205 3.68 4.72 20.46
C ASP A 205 3.36 5.19 19.04
N PHE A 206 2.37 4.58 18.40
CA PHE A 206 1.97 4.92 17.03
C PHE A 206 1.54 6.40 16.87
N THR A 207 1.21 7.09 17.97
CA THR A 207 0.86 8.52 17.94
C THR A 207 2.09 9.45 17.99
N ALA A 208 3.29 8.92 18.24
CA ALA A 208 4.50 9.71 18.30
C ALA A 208 4.76 10.44 16.98
N THR A 209 5.27 11.66 17.02
CA THR A 209 5.60 12.42 15.80
C THR A 209 7.05 12.25 15.37
N LYS A 210 7.76 11.30 15.99
CA LYS A 210 9.17 11.00 15.77
C LYS A 210 9.39 9.51 15.91
N GLY A 211 10.44 9.03 15.26
CA GLY A 211 10.86 7.64 15.38
C GLY A 211 12.17 7.37 14.66
N LYS A 212 12.37 6.09 14.37
CA LYS A 212 13.45 5.58 13.54
C LYS A 212 12.90 4.82 12.34
N TRP A 213 13.70 4.75 11.30
CA TRP A 213 13.38 3.97 10.12
C TRP A 213 14.64 3.30 9.56
N GLU A 214 14.44 2.20 8.84
CA GLU A 214 15.46 1.55 8.03
C GLU A 214 14.83 0.85 6.82
N ILE A 215 15.64 0.53 5.81
CA ILE A 215 15.21 -0.36 4.72
C ILE A 215 15.30 -1.78 5.24
N MET A 216 14.14 -2.41 5.44
CA MET A 216 14.05 -3.80 5.91
C MET A 216 14.43 -4.78 4.81
N LEU A 217 14.00 -4.52 3.57
CA LEU A 217 14.25 -5.42 2.45
C LEU A 217 14.33 -4.66 1.12
N LYS A 218 15.45 -4.76 0.41
CA LYS A 218 15.55 -4.42 -1.00
C LYS A 218 15.17 -5.63 -1.83
N CYS A 219 14.12 -5.48 -2.64
CA CYS A 219 13.55 -6.54 -3.46
C CYS A 219 14.30 -6.70 -4.80
N GLY A 220 14.04 -7.79 -5.51
CA GLY A 220 14.67 -8.19 -6.77
C GLY A 220 15.47 -9.49 -6.70
N ASP A 221 16.06 -9.90 -7.82
CA ASP A 221 16.80 -11.16 -7.92
C ASP A 221 18.14 -11.11 -7.15
N PRO A 222 18.32 -11.89 -6.06
CA PRO A 222 19.56 -11.89 -5.29
C PRO A 222 20.74 -12.56 -6.01
N SER A 223 20.49 -13.27 -7.12
CA SER A 223 21.56 -13.86 -7.94
C SER A 223 22.27 -12.85 -8.85
N VAL A 224 21.66 -11.67 -9.05
CA VAL A 224 22.21 -10.57 -9.86
C VAL A 224 22.78 -9.51 -8.92
N ALA A 225 24.11 -9.45 -8.81
CA ALA A 225 24.79 -8.60 -7.82
C ALA A 225 24.41 -7.11 -7.94
N GLU A 226 24.21 -6.63 -9.17
CA GLU A 226 23.88 -5.25 -9.50
C GLU A 226 22.48 -4.83 -8.99
N VAL A 227 21.57 -5.79 -8.79
CA VAL A 227 20.23 -5.52 -8.23
C VAL A 227 20.32 -5.11 -6.75
N GLY A 228 21.35 -5.62 -6.05
CA GLY A 228 21.61 -5.30 -4.65
C GLY A 228 20.48 -5.71 -3.71
N ALA A 229 19.75 -6.77 -4.03
CA ALA A 229 18.68 -7.31 -3.18
C ALA A 229 19.24 -7.81 -1.84
N THR A 230 18.44 -7.72 -0.77
CA THR A 230 18.89 -8.03 0.61
C THR A 230 18.06 -9.09 1.29
N PHE A 231 17.52 -10.04 0.52
CA PHE A 231 16.93 -11.25 1.07
C PHE A 231 17.96 -12.03 1.91
N SER A 232 17.52 -12.62 3.02
CA SER A 232 18.33 -13.57 3.78
C SER A 232 18.76 -14.73 2.88
N THR A 233 19.96 -15.28 3.12
CA THR A 233 20.45 -16.47 2.42
C THR A 233 19.61 -17.73 2.68
N ALA A 234 18.76 -17.71 3.72
CA ALA A 234 17.77 -18.76 3.97
C ALA A 234 16.52 -18.65 3.08
N THR A 235 16.38 -17.57 2.30
CA THR A 235 15.28 -17.39 1.33
C THR A 235 15.33 -18.49 0.28
N THR A 236 14.18 -19.09 0.01
CA THR A 236 14.08 -20.19 -0.96
C THR A 236 14.32 -19.71 -2.39
N ALA A 237 14.64 -20.60 -3.33
CA ALA A 237 14.89 -20.23 -4.73
C ALA A 237 13.72 -19.44 -5.38
N ASN A 238 12.48 -19.74 -4.99
CA ASN A 238 11.28 -19.02 -5.41
C ASN A 238 10.82 -17.95 -4.40
N GLY A 239 11.53 -17.79 -3.29
CA GLY A 239 11.15 -16.95 -2.16
C GLY A 239 11.49 -15.47 -2.33
N TRP A 240 12.36 -15.09 -3.26
CA TRP A 240 12.56 -13.68 -3.58
C TRP A 240 11.41 -13.14 -4.46
N PHE A 241 11.21 -11.83 -4.42
CA PHE A 241 10.22 -11.12 -5.23
C PHE A 241 10.69 -9.71 -5.56
N GLY A 242 10.01 -9.06 -6.51
CA GLY A 242 10.08 -7.62 -6.79
C GLY A 242 8.69 -6.99 -6.69
N MET A 243 8.65 -5.67 -6.70
CA MET A 243 7.44 -4.85 -6.73
C MET A 243 6.44 -5.21 -5.61
N PRO A 244 6.87 -5.09 -4.34
CA PRO A 244 5.95 -5.22 -3.21
C PRO A 244 4.82 -4.19 -3.33
N ASP A 245 3.59 -4.65 -3.15
CA ASP A 245 2.39 -3.83 -3.34
C ASP A 245 1.52 -3.85 -2.07
N ASN A 246 0.54 -4.76 -1.97
CA ASN A 246 -0.24 -4.91 -0.76
C ASN A 246 0.47 -5.77 0.30
N CYS A 247 0.03 -5.64 1.55
CA CYS A 247 0.54 -6.50 2.61
C CYS A 247 -0.47 -6.74 3.74
N ALA A 248 -0.18 -7.73 4.59
CA ALA A 248 -0.95 -8.04 5.78
C ALA A 248 -0.06 -8.60 6.89
N ILE A 249 -0.49 -8.43 8.14
CA ILE A 249 0.11 -9.12 9.30
C ILE A 249 -0.83 -10.23 9.74
N ASP A 250 -0.32 -11.45 9.87
CA ASP A 250 -1.08 -12.57 10.43
C ASP A 250 -1.06 -12.60 11.97
N ALA A 251 -1.82 -13.51 12.59
CA ALA A 251 -1.90 -13.57 14.05
C ALA A 251 -0.58 -14.03 14.71
N ALA A 252 0.37 -14.57 13.95
CA ALA A 252 1.73 -14.88 14.41
C ALA A 252 2.69 -13.69 14.27
N GLY A 253 2.24 -12.56 13.70
CA GLY A 253 3.04 -11.36 13.50
C GLY A 253 3.92 -11.39 12.23
N ARG A 254 3.73 -12.36 11.33
CA ARG A 254 4.49 -12.46 10.07
C ARG A 254 3.95 -11.45 9.06
N LEU A 255 4.86 -10.89 8.27
CA LEU A 255 4.51 -9.99 7.16
C LEU A 255 4.22 -10.82 5.91
N TRP A 256 3.04 -10.64 5.35
CA TRP A 256 2.62 -11.22 4.09
C TRP A 256 2.62 -10.15 3.03
N VAL A 257 3.34 -10.35 1.94
CA VAL A 257 3.54 -9.36 0.88
C VAL A 257 2.98 -9.91 -0.42
N SER A 258 2.06 -9.18 -1.03
CA SER A 258 1.64 -9.42 -2.40
C SER A 258 2.40 -8.52 -3.36
N THR A 259 2.39 -8.88 -4.65
CA THR A 259 3.14 -8.15 -5.67
C THR A 259 2.26 -7.78 -6.85
N ASP A 260 2.57 -6.64 -7.47
CA ASP A 260 2.07 -6.20 -8.76
C ASP A 260 3.24 -5.80 -9.67
N GLY A 261 3.38 -6.48 -10.80
CA GLY A 261 4.30 -6.13 -11.86
C GLY A 261 5.34 -7.19 -12.16
N GLN A 262 5.30 -8.34 -11.47
CA GLN A 262 6.21 -9.44 -11.78
C GLN A 262 5.90 -10.02 -13.16
N GLY A 263 6.96 -10.27 -13.92
CA GLY A 263 6.81 -10.63 -15.32
C GLY A 263 8.04 -11.36 -15.86
N PRO A 264 7.92 -11.91 -17.08
CA PRO A 264 8.91 -12.83 -17.62
C PRO A 264 10.26 -12.13 -17.83
N LYS A 265 10.25 -10.85 -18.23
CA LYS A 265 11.46 -10.05 -18.45
C LYS A 265 12.13 -9.57 -17.16
N ALA A 266 11.34 -9.09 -16.20
CA ALA A 266 11.87 -8.47 -14.99
C ALA A 266 12.32 -9.52 -13.97
N THR A 267 11.50 -10.56 -13.77
CA THR A 267 11.66 -11.48 -12.64
C THR A 267 11.51 -12.96 -12.99
N GLY A 268 11.07 -13.27 -14.21
CA GLY A 268 10.83 -14.64 -14.67
C GLY A 268 9.72 -15.38 -13.90
N ARG A 269 8.86 -14.65 -13.17
CA ARG A 269 7.77 -15.18 -12.33
C ARG A 269 6.52 -14.31 -12.44
N THR A 270 5.37 -14.91 -12.17
CA THR A 270 4.10 -14.18 -11.99
C THR A 270 4.06 -13.56 -10.61
N ASP A 271 3.11 -12.66 -10.42
CA ASP A 271 2.75 -12.14 -9.10
C ASP A 271 2.20 -13.25 -8.17
N GLY A 272 2.04 -12.89 -6.90
CA GLY A 272 1.70 -13.87 -5.87
C GLY A 272 1.73 -13.32 -4.45
N LEU A 273 1.79 -14.24 -3.49
CA LEU A 273 1.88 -13.97 -2.06
C LEU A 273 3.14 -14.60 -1.48
N TRP A 274 3.89 -13.82 -0.71
CA TRP A 274 5.08 -14.27 0.03
C TRP A 274 4.91 -14.04 1.52
N ALA A 275 5.38 -15.00 2.32
CA ALA A 275 5.59 -14.79 3.75
C ALA A 275 7.02 -14.27 3.96
N VAL A 276 7.18 -13.24 4.79
CA VAL A 276 8.44 -12.59 5.11
C VAL A 276 8.62 -12.52 6.62
N ASP A 277 9.71 -13.10 7.11
CA ASP A 277 10.11 -13.00 8.51
C ASP A 277 10.74 -11.62 8.76
N THR A 278 10.28 -10.93 9.79
CA THR A 278 10.70 -9.55 10.08
C THR A 278 11.61 -9.43 11.30
N GLU A 279 11.73 -10.46 12.14
CA GLU A 279 12.49 -10.41 13.38
C GLU A 279 13.55 -11.52 13.48
N GLY A 280 14.52 -11.32 14.37
CA GLY A 280 15.49 -12.35 14.78
C GLY A 280 16.41 -12.86 13.67
N GLU A 281 16.95 -14.07 13.85
CA GLU A 281 17.87 -14.71 12.89
C GLU A 281 17.23 -14.98 11.52
N ALA A 282 15.89 -15.05 11.47
CA ALA A 282 15.13 -15.27 10.25
C ALA A 282 14.81 -13.96 9.50
N ARG A 283 15.14 -12.77 10.04
CA ARG A 283 14.84 -11.48 9.40
C ARG A 283 15.22 -11.47 7.90
N ALA A 284 14.31 -10.95 7.08
CA ALA A 284 14.41 -10.91 5.62
C ALA A 284 14.43 -12.28 4.93
N THR A 285 14.10 -13.37 5.63
CA THR A 285 13.82 -14.68 5.01
C THR A 285 12.45 -14.63 4.39
N SER A 286 12.35 -14.99 3.10
CA SER A 286 11.08 -15.04 2.41
C SER A 286 10.79 -16.38 1.74
N LYS A 287 9.50 -16.73 1.69
CA LYS A 287 8.98 -17.94 1.08
C LYS A 287 7.74 -17.60 0.26
N LEU A 288 7.74 -18.04 -0.99
CA LEU A 288 6.56 -18.00 -1.85
C LEU A 288 5.49 -18.93 -1.28
N PHE A 289 4.28 -18.42 -1.16
CA PHE A 289 3.12 -19.17 -0.67
C PHE A 289 2.10 -19.43 -1.77
N PHE A 290 1.81 -18.44 -2.61
CA PHE A 290 0.79 -18.54 -3.67
C PHE A 290 1.23 -17.77 -4.91
N ARG A 291 0.84 -18.23 -6.11
CA ARG A 291 1.04 -17.53 -7.38
C ARG A 291 -0.29 -17.33 -8.08
N VAL A 292 -0.46 -16.19 -8.73
CA VAL A 292 -1.64 -15.89 -9.55
C VAL A 292 -1.46 -16.34 -10.99
N PRO A 293 -2.54 -16.44 -11.79
CA PRO A 293 -2.45 -16.65 -13.23
C PRO A 293 -1.65 -15.55 -13.95
N ILE A 294 -1.13 -15.87 -15.13
CA ILE A 294 -0.46 -14.88 -16.00
C ILE A 294 -1.39 -13.69 -16.27
N GLY A 295 -0.80 -12.49 -16.22
CA GLY A 295 -1.48 -11.22 -16.44
C GLY A 295 -2.31 -10.74 -15.24
N ALA A 296 -2.43 -11.53 -14.17
CA ALA A 296 -2.97 -11.03 -12.90
C ALA A 296 -1.85 -10.48 -12.03
N GLU A 297 -2.21 -9.52 -11.19
CA GLU A 297 -1.55 -9.21 -9.93
C GLU A 297 -2.27 -9.93 -8.76
N LEU A 298 -1.64 -9.91 -7.58
CA LEU A 298 -2.30 -10.29 -6.34
C LEU A 298 -2.51 -9.07 -5.46
N CYS A 299 -3.77 -8.83 -5.04
CA CYS A 299 -4.11 -7.73 -4.16
C CYS A 299 -4.86 -8.18 -2.89
N GLY A 300 -4.84 -7.31 -1.88
CA GLY A 300 -5.64 -7.41 -0.65
C GLY A 300 -5.58 -8.75 0.09
N PRO A 301 -4.39 -9.26 0.49
CA PRO A 301 -4.33 -10.45 1.33
C PRO A 301 -4.98 -10.20 2.69
N LEU A 302 -5.80 -11.14 3.16
CA LEU A 302 -6.44 -11.07 4.48
C LEU A 302 -6.42 -12.43 5.14
N PHE A 303 -6.04 -12.47 6.41
CA PHE A 303 -6.00 -13.69 7.20
C PHE A 303 -7.14 -13.72 8.21
N THR A 304 -7.76 -14.88 8.41
CA THR A 304 -8.66 -15.06 9.54
C THR A 304 -7.88 -14.98 10.85
N PRO A 305 -8.47 -14.51 11.97
CA PRO A 305 -7.75 -14.36 13.24
C PRO A 305 -7.13 -15.64 13.81
N ASP A 306 -7.57 -16.81 13.34
CA ASP A 306 -7.04 -18.12 13.74
C ASP A 306 -5.95 -18.67 12.80
N ASP A 307 -5.58 -17.91 11.76
CA ASP A 307 -4.67 -18.28 10.67
C ASP A 307 -5.08 -19.57 9.94
N GLN A 308 -6.36 -19.93 9.88
CA GLN A 308 -6.79 -21.15 9.17
C GLN A 308 -7.21 -20.89 7.71
N THR A 309 -7.53 -19.63 7.37
CA THR A 309 -7.90 -19.21 6.02
C THR A 309 -7.17 -17.94 5.64
N ALA A 310 -6.54 -17.94 4.46
CA ALA A 310 -6.12 -16.72 3.78
C ALA A 310 -7.09 -16.42 2.65
N PHE A 311 -7.64 -15.22 2.63
CA PHE A 311 -8.32 -14.65 1.48
C PHE A 311 -7.32 -13.87 0.65
N VAL A 312 -7.31 -14.12 -0.66
CA VAL A 312 -6.46 -13.38 -1.60
C VAL A 312 -7.30 -12.97 -2.80
N ALA A 313 -7.09 -11.78 -3.34
CA ALA A 313 -7.80 -11.32 -4.53
C ALA A 313 -6.89 -11.40 -5.76
N VAL A 314 -7.31 -12.20 -6.75
CA VAL A 314 -6.70 -12.24 -8.08
C VAL A 314 -7.38 -11.15 -8.91
N GLN A 315 -6.69 -10.04 -9.16
CA GLN A 315 -7.32 -8.80 -9.64
C GLN A 315 -7.68 -8.88 -11.12
N HIS A 316 -6.73 -8.81 -12.05
CA HIS A 316 -7.00 -8.70 -13.49
C HIS A 316 -6.37 -9.83 -14.31
N PRO A 317 -6.71 -11.11 -14.07
CA PRO A 317 -6.17 -12.20 -14.87
C PRO A 317 -6.41 -11.97 -16.35
N ALA A 318 -5.44 -12.37 -17.18
CA ALA A 318 -5.42 -12.13 -18.62
C ALA A 318 -5.17 -10.67 -19.07
N ASP A 319 -4.82 -9.74 -18.17
CA ASP A 319 -4.36 -8.41 -18.57
C ASP A 319 -2.85 -8.44 -18.87
N GLY A 320 -2.51 -8.46 -20.17
CA GLY A 320 -1.14 -8.61 -20.65
C GLY A 320 -0.58 -10.04 -20.56
N GLY A 321 0.74 -10.13 -20.39
CA GLY A 321 1.47 -11.40 -20.29
C GLY A 321 1.72 -12.09 -21.63
N GLU A 322 1.62 -11.37 -22.74
CA GLU A 322 1.86 -11.91 -24.08
C GLU A 322 3.31 -12.35 -24.31
N ASP A 323 4.23 -11.86 -23.49
CA ASP A 323 5.66 -12.16 -23.56
C ASP A 323 6.08 -13.36 -22.69
N TRP A 324 5.13 -14.07 -22.07
CA TRP A 324 5.39 -15.34 -21.40
C TRP A 324 5.69 -16.46 -22.41
N GLU A 325 6.87 -17.07 -22.33
CA GLU A 325 7.22 -18.19 -23.20
C GLU A 325 6.27 -19.40 -22.98
N ALA A 326 5.86 -20.06 -24.07
CA ALA A 326 4.90 -21.18 -24.14
C ALA A 326 3.44 -20.89 -23.75
N PHE A 327 3.14 -19.83 -23.00
CA PHE A 327 1.79 -19.54 -22.49
C PHE A 327 1.25 -18.16 -22.88
N GLY A 328 2.13 -17.21 -23.21
CA GLY A 328 1.80 -15.83 -23.53
C GLY A 328 1.11 -15.70 -24.87
N ARG A 329 -0.05 -15.02 -24.85
CA ARG A 329 -0.79 -14.61 -26.04
C ARG A 329 -1.73 -13.46 -25.68
N PRO A 330 -2.11 -12.61 -26.65
CA PRO A 330 -3.10 -11.57 -26.43
C PRO A 330 -4.42 -12.14 -25.89
N SER A 331 -5.08 -11.37 -25.03
CA SER A 331 -6.39 -11.69 -24.49
C SER A 331 -7.45 -10.78 -25.10
N TYR A 332 -8.52 -11.36 -25.63
CA TYR A 332 -9.66 -10.64 -26.18
C TYR A 332 -10.96 -11.10 -25.51
N TYR A 333 -12.03 -10.33 -25.64
CA TYR A 333 -13.34 -10.71 -25.10
C TYR A 333 -13.82 -12.05 -25.68
N GLU A 334 -13.66 -12.24 -27.00
CA GLU A 334 -14.07 -13.45 -27.72
C GLU A 334 -13.12 -14.63 -27.45
N ASP A 335 -11.85 -14.34 -27.18
CA ASP A 335 -10.78 -15.33 -26.96
C ASP A 335 -9.81 -14.87 -25.87
N PRO A 336 -10.15 -15.07 -24.58
CA PRO A 336 -9.30 -14.67 -23.48
C PRO A 336 -8.15 -15.66 -23.28
N SER A 337 -6.99 -15.13 -22.90
CA SER A 337 -5.76 -15.93 -22.73
C SER A 337 -5.88 -16.96 -21.59
N THR A 338 -6.73 -16.69 -20.60
CA THR A 338 -7.15 -17.62 -19.56
C THR A 338 -8.66 -17.55 -19.33
N ARG A 339 -9.23 -18.60 -18.73
CA ARG A 339 -10.66 -18.71 -18.36
C ARG A 339 -10.82 -18.79 -16.84
N TRP A 340 -9.88 -18.21 -16.09
CA TRP A 340 -9.91 -18.16 -14.64
C TRP A 340 -11.22 -17.50 -14.12
N PRO A 341 -11.83 -18.01 -13.03
CA PRO A 341 -11.41 -19.16 -12.23
C PRO A 341 -12.01 -20.51 -12.68
N ASP A 342 -13.03 -20.52 -13.55
CA ASP A 342 -13.81 -21.73 -13.83
C ASP A 342 -13.20 -22.66 -14.88
N PHE A 343 -12.36 -22.10 -15.75
CA PHE A 343 -11.75 -22.78 -16.89
C PHE A 343 -12.76 -23.40 -17.87
N LYS A 344 -13.98 -22.84 -17.94
CA LYS A 344 -15.04 -23.30 -18.85
C LYS A 344 -14.99 -22.52 -20.17
N PRO A 345 -15.20 -23.18 -21.33
CA PRO A 345 -15.14 -22.52 -22.64
C PRO A 345 -16.12 -21.35 -22.82
N ASP A 346 -17.27 -21.40 -22.14
CA ASP A 346 -18.37 -20.44 -22.23
C ASP A 346 -18.36 -19.34 -21.15
N MET A 347 -17.33 -19.33 -20.28
CA MET A 347 -17.20 -18.33 -19.21
C MET A 347 -16.14 -17.28 -19.56
N PRO A 348 -16.36 -15.99 -19.26
CA PRO A 348 -15.31 -14.99 -19.38
C PRO A 348 -14.25 -15.17 -18.28
N VAL A 349 -13.10 -14.53 -18.45
CA VAL A 349 -12.14 -14.33 -17.36
C VAL A 349 -12.74 -13.42 -16.30
N ARG A 350 -12.52 -13.72 -15.01
CA ARG A 350 -13.12 -12.96 -13.90
C ARG A 350 -12.12 -12.73 -12.76
N PRO A 351 -11.93 -11.48 -12.29
CA PRO A 351 -11.36 -11.20 -10.98
C PRO A 351 -12.02 -12.07 -9.90
N SER A 352 -11.24 -12.61 -8.96
CA SER A 352 -11.80 -13.55 -7.96
C SER A 352 -11.10 -13.45 -6.62
N VAL A 353 -11.89 -13.45 -5.54
CA VAL A 353 -11.39 -13.70 -4.19
C VAL A 353 -11.32 -15.21 -3.98
N VAL A 354 -10.16 -15.70 -3.54
CA VAL A 354 -9.89 -17.11 -3.27
C VAL A 354 -9.69 -17.31 -1.78
N ALA A 355 -10.36 -18.30 -1.21
CA ALA A 355 -10.10 -18.78 0.15
C ALA A 355 -9.10 -19.93 0.11
N ILE A 356 -7.91 -19.72 0.67
CA ILE A 356 -6.85 -20.72 0.80
C ILE A 356 -6.93 -21.34 2.18
N THR A 357 -7.16 -22.65 2.21
CA THR A 357 -7.26 -23.45 3.45
C THR A 357 -6.36 -24.68 3.38
N LYS A 358 -5.88 -25.15 4.53
CA LYS A 358 -5.13 -26.41 4.63
C LYS A 358 -6.05 -27.63 4.49
N GLN A 359 -5.69 -28.60 3.66
CA GLN A 359 -6.39 -29.89 3.61
C GLN A 359 -6.28 -30.60 4.96
N GLY A 360 -7.43 -31.05 5.49
CA GLY A 360 -7.51 -31.62 6.83
C GLY A 360 -7.60 -30.57 7.97
N GLY A 361 -7.62 -29.28 7.64
CA GLY A 361 -7.77 -28.18 8.59
C GLY A 361 -6.48 -27.78 9.32
N GLY A 362 -6.61 -26.77 10.19
CA GLY A 362 -5.51 -26.19 10.96
C GLY A 362 -4.83 -25.01 10.26
N LYS A 363 -3.88 -24.42 10.98
CA LYS A 363 -3.18 -23.20 10.54
C LYS A 363 -2.48 -23.38 9.19
N ILE A 364 -2.50 -22.32 8.38
CA ILE A 364 -1.74 -22.22 7.14
C ILE A 364 -0.32 -21.70 7.41
N ALA A 365 0.61 -22.08 6.53
CA ALA A 365 2.02 -21.63 6.57
C ALA A 365 2.72 -21.80 7.94
N VAL A 366 2.53 -22.97 8.56
CA VAL A 366 3.28 -23.44 9.73
C VAL A 366 4.60 -24.07 9.35
#